data_AF-A0A2P4XT17-F1
#
_entry.id   AF-A0A2P4XT17-F1
#
_cell.length_a   1.000
_cell.length_b   1.000
_cell.length_c   1.000
_cell.angle_alpha   90.00
_cell.angle_beta   90.00
_cell.angle_gamma   90.00
#
_symmetry.space_group_name_H-M   'P 1'
#
loop_
_entity.id
_entity.type
_entity.pdbx_description
1 polymer ?
#
loop_
_entity_poly.entity_id
_entity_poly.type
_entity_poly.pdbx_seq_one_letter_code
_entity_poly.pdbx_strand_id
1 'polypeptide(L)'
;KNKPQTSVQTQVDSDESDAESEADEDMDDEYDGQDLVRINGDYVEEVEICEDDEEALANFMIGAPERRNLADIIMDKIFEKEARERGEMDDEEAPQNSKFDPKIVEVYTGVGKILQRYTSGKLPKAFKVIPSLSYWEDILWLTSPEKWSPHAMRAATRLFASNLNPKMAQRFFNIFLLEHVRQDIHENKRLNFHLYMALKKALYKPQAFFKGIIIPLCESRNCTLREAAIIGSVLSKVSVPVIHSAATLMKLSSMEYSGGNSMFIRVLLNKKYSLPTRVISELSQHYLRFTSDTRKLPVLWHQSLLVFAQRYKNDIPKQHKEAMKPLLKQHFHHQITPEIRRELYNEM
;
A
#
# COMPACT_ATOMS: atom_id res chain seq x y z
N LYS A 1 -46.21 -19.96 -61.80
CA LYS A 1 -47.64 -20.31 -61.65
C LYS A 1 -47.90 -20.57 -60.17
N ASN A 2 -48.87 -19.82 -59.61
CA ASN A 2 -49.55 -19.94 -58.33
C ASN A 2 -48.77 -19.72 -57.00
N LYS A 3 -48.68 -18.44 -56.62
CA LYS A 3 -49.09 -17.94 -55.28
C LYS A 3 -50.63 -18.03 -55.16
N PRO A 4 -51.28 -18.04 -53.97
CA PRO A 4 -51.63 -16.76 -53.30
C PRO A 4 -51.71 -16.85 -51.74
N GLN A 5 -51.39 -15.76 -51.00
CA GLN A 5 -52.34 -14.81 -50.35
C GLN A 5 -52.62 -15.17 -48.87
N THR A 6 -52.78 -14.31 -47.87
CA THR A 6 -52.68 -12.85 -47.57
C THR A 6 -52.76 -12.79 -46.02
N SER A 7 -52.25 -11.81 -45.27
CA SER A 7 -52.86 -10.48 -45.03
C SER A 7 -51.99 -9.72 -44.00
N VAL A 8 -51.62 -8.45 -44.24
CA VAL A 8 -52.19 -7.22 -43.60
C VAL A 8 -51.63 -7.04 -42.16
N GLN A 9 -50.98 -5.96 -41.72
CA GLN A 9 -51.27 -4.53 -41.83
C GLN A 9 -50.08 -3.68 -41.33
N THR A 10 -50.02 -2.44 -41.81
CA THR A 10 -49.18 -1.31 -41.39
C THR A 10 -49.56 -0.78 -40.00
N GLN A 11 -48.61 -0.38 -39.13
CA GLN A 11 -48.55 0.96 -38.49
C GLN A 11 -47.47 1.12 -37.41
N VAL A 12 -46.88 2.31 -37.45
CA VAL A 12 -46.10 3.10 -36.49
C VAL A 12 -46.57 2.93 -35.04
N ASP A 13 -45.64 2.70 -34.09
CA ASP A 13 -45.43 3.62 -32.95
C ASP A 13 -44.22 3.23 -32.09
N SER A 14 -43.70 4.27 -31.45
CA SER A 14 -42.67 4.35 -30.42
C SER A 14 -42.71 3.27 -29.35
N ASP A 15 -41.54 2.80 -28.93
CA ASP A 15 -41.24 2.78 -27.49
C ASP A 15 -39.73 2.81 -27.24
N GLU A 16 -39.33 3.87 -26.55
CA GLU A 16 -38.08 3.94 -25.79
C GLU A 16 -38.08 2.82 -24.76
N SER A 17 -36.97 2.09 -24.65
CA SER A 17 -36.61 1.48 -23.38
C SER A 17 -35.10 1.58 -23.21
N ASP A 18 -34.71 2.70 -22.59
CA ASP A 18 -33.49 2.82 -21.81
C ASP A 18 -33.31 1.58 -20.93
N ALA A 19 -32.33 0.76 -21.27
CA ALA A 19 -31.77 -0.21 -20.36
C ALA A 19 -30.51 0.41 -19.75
N GLU A 20 -30.70 1.35 -18.81
CA GLU A 20 -29.66 1.67 -17.84
C GLU A 20 -29.34 0.38 -17.07
N SER A 21 -28.23 -0.27 -17.42
CA SER A 21 -27.67 -1.34 -16.61
C SER A 21 -27.04 -0.71 -15.37
N GLU A 22 -27.86 -0.37 -14.37
CA GLU A 22 -27.41 -0.17 -13.00
C GLU A 22 -26.95 -1.53 -12.45
N ALA A 23 -25.71 -1.91 -12.79
CA ALA A 23 -24.95 -2.85 -12.00
C ALA A 23 -24.55 -2.16 -10.69
N ASP A 24 -25.52 -1.93 -9.82
CA ASP A 24 -25.27 -1.82 -8.38
C ASP A 24 -24.80 -3.22 -7.93
N GLU A 25 -23.51 -3.50 -8.14
CA GLU A 25 -22.80 -4.52 -7.38
C GLU A 25 -22.71 -4.02 -5.93
N ASP A 26 -23.82 -4.17 -5.20
CA ASP A 26 -23.80 -4.35 -3.76
C ASP A 26 -23.07 -5.66 -3.49
N MET A 27 -21.75 -5.62 -3.65
CA MET A 27 -20.83 -6.60 -3.09
C MET A 27 -20.86 -6.37 -1.58
N ASP A 28 -21.90 -6.92 -0.97
CA ASP A 28 -22.05 -7.08 0.47
C ASP A 28 -20.98 -8.09 0.87
N ASP A 29 -19.77 -7.57 1.09
CA ASP A 29 -18.70 -8.31 1.74
C ASP A 29 -19.20 -8.60 3.16
N GLU A 30 -19.96 -9.68 3.34
CA GLU A 30 -20.29 -10.28 4.63
C GLU A 30 -18.95 -10.51 5.35
N TYR A 31 -18.60 -9.59 6.24
CA TYR A 31 -17.38 -9.66 7.02
C TYR A 31 -17.54 -10.84 7.97
N ASP A 32 -16.90 -11.97 7.63
CA ASP A 32 -16.69 -13.07 8.56
C ASP A 32 -16.07 -12.51 9.84
N GLY A 33 -16.83 -12.63 10.93
CA GLY A 33 -16.66 -11.92 12.21
C GLY A 33 -15.46 -12.37 13.04
N GLN A 34 -14.32 -12.64 12.39
CA GLN A 34 -13.07 -13.08 13.01
C GLN A 34 -11.92 -12.14 12.65
N ASP A 35 -12.12 -10.82 12.72
CA ASP A 35 -10.98 -9.90 12.67
C ASP A 35 -10.31 -9.84 14.05
N LEU A 36 -9.15 -10.49 14.18
CA LEU A 36 -8.26 -10.50 15.35
C LEU A 36 -7.61 -9.12 15.61
N VAL A 37 -8.31 -8.01 15.34
CA VAL A 37 -7.88 -6.67 15.74
C VAL A 37 -8.66 -6.33 17.00
N ARG A 38 -7.97 -6.12 18.12
CA ARG A 38 -8.63 -5.48 19.26
C ARG A 38 -8.90 -4.03 18.85
N ILE A 39 -10.16 -3.65 18.91
CA ILE A 39 -10.64 -2.33 18.52
C ILE A 39 -10.96 -1.59 19.81
N ASN A 40 -10.42 -0.37 19.97
CA ASN A 40 -10.77 0.52 21.08
C ASN A 40 -11.45 1.77 20.51
N GLY A 41 -12.78 1.74 20.44
CA GLY A 41 -13.59 2.75 19.76
C GLY A 41 -13.38 2.70 18.24
N ASP A 42 -13.11 3.83 17.61
CA ASP A 42 -12.90 3.91 16.16
C ASP A 42 -11.46 3.61 15.71
N TYR A 43 -10.62 3.09 16.61
CA TYR A 43 -9.19 2.91 16.36
C TYR A 43 -8.71 1.49 16.63
N VAL A 44 -7.69 1.11 15.87
CA VAL A 44 -6.92 -0.13 16.06
C VAL A 44 -6.12 -0.02 17.37
N GLU A 45 -6.20 -1.05 18.22
CA GLU A 45 -5.40 -1.12 19.46
C GLU A 45 -3.91 -1.01 19.16
N GLU A 46 -3.18 -0.36 20.07
CA GLU A 46 -1.79 -0.01 19.89
C GLU A 46 -0.92 -1.26 19.71
N VAL A 47 -0.03 -1.23 18.71
CA VAL A 47 0.94 -2.30 18.54
C VAL A 47 2.05 -2.09 19.56
N GLU A 48 2.21 -3.02 20.51
CA GLU A 48 3.32 -3.00 21.45
C GLU A 48 4.65 -3.11 20.69
N ILE A 49 5.47 -2.07 20.80
CA ILE A 49 6.83 -2.01 20.23
C ILE A 49 7.80 -2.00 21.42
N CYS A 50 8.89 -2.76 21.32
CA CYS A 50 9.91 -2.79 22.36
C CYS A 50 10.72 -1.48 22.34
N GLU A 51 10.91 -0.86 23.51
CA GLU A 51 11.70 0.39 23.64
C GLU A 51 13.14 0.23 23.12
N ASP A 52 13.76 -0.94 23.35
CA ASP A 52 15.10 -1.25 22.84
C ASP A 52 15.13 -1.28 21.29
N ASP A 53 14.04 -1.73 20.65
CA ASP A 53 13.92 -1.71 19.19
C ASP A 53 13.73 -0.28 18.67
N GLU A 54 12.98 0.57 19.38
CA GLU A 54 12.83 1.99 19.06
C GLU A 54 14.16 2.73 19.09
N GLU A 55 14.94 2.56 20.17
CA GLU A 55 16.24 3.21 20.33
C GLU A 55 17.24 2.71 19.28
N ALA A 56 17.34 1.39 19.09
CA ALA A 56 18.26 0.81 18.11
C ALA A 56 17.91 1.29 16.69
N LEU A 57 16.63 1.40 16.35
CA LEU A 57 16.18 1.84 15.04
C LEU A 57 16.27 3.35 14.82
N ALA A 58 16.22 4.17 15.87
CA ALA A 58 16.47 5.60 15.77
C ALA A 58 17.85 5.88 15.15
N ASN A 59 18.87 5.08 15.47
CA ASN A 59 20.21 5.17 14.88
C ASN A 59 20.26 4.91 13.37
N PHE A 60 19.28 4.18 12.83
CA PHE A 60 19.15 3.93 11.39
C PHE A 60 18.25 4.96 10.69
N MET A 61 17.61 5.85 11.44
CA MET A 61 16.80 6.96 10.94
C MET A 61 17.57 8.30 10.92
N ILE A 62 18.80 8.34 11.43
CA ILE A 62 19.64 9.55 11.44
C ILE A 62 19.93 9.97 9.99
N GLY A 63 19.56 11.19 9.63
CA GLY A 63 19.68 11.72 8.27
C GLY A 63 18.55 11.34 7.32
N ALA A 64 17.49 10.68 7.81
CA ALA A 64 16.28 10.48 7.02
C ALA A 64 15.63 11.85 6.72
N PRO A 65 15.09 12.03 5.49
CA PRO A 65 14.42 13.28 5.14
C PRO A 65 13.22 13.50 6.07
N GLU A 66 13.08 14.74 6.56
CA GLU A 66 11.94 15.12 7.37
C GLU A 66 10.63 14.79 6.66
N ARG A 67 9.65 14.36 7.45
CA ARG A 67 8.34 14.04 6.92
C ARG A 67 7.63 15.34 6.54
N ARG A 68 7.42 15.52 5.25
CA ARG A 68 6.59 16.61 4.71
C ARG A 68 5.12 16.34 4.98
N ASN A 69 4.33 17.39 5.19
CA ASN A 69 2.89 17.28 5.33
C ASN A 69 2.29 16.84 3.99
N LEU A 70 1.14 16.17 4.03
CA LEU A 70 0.43 15.71 2.84
C LEU A 70 0.18 16.87 1.87
N ALA A 71 -0.25 18.04 2.38
CA ALA A 71 -0.43 19.24 1.56
C ALA A 71 0.84 19.67 0.81
N ASP A 72 2.02 19.57 1.42
CA ASP A 72 3.29 19.99 0.81
C ASP A 72 3.77 18.97 -0.24
N ILE A 73 3.65 17.68 0.07
CA ILE A 73 3.94 16.58 -0.88
C ILE A 73 3.01 16.68 -2.10
N ILE A 74 1.76 17.11 -1.88
CA ILE A 74 0.76 17.32 -2.91
C ILE A 74 1.14 18.49 -3.81
N MET A 75 1.45 19.64 -3.22
CA MET A 75 1.87 20.82 -4.00
C MET A 75 3.10 20.49 -4.83
N ASP A 76 4.11 19.82 -4.26
CA ASP A 76 5.31 19.43 -4.99
C ASP A 76 5.02 18.43 -6.12
N LYS A 77 4.16 17.43 -5.91
CA LYS A 77 3.79 16.48 -6.97
C LYS A 77 2.95 17.12 -8.07
N ILE A 78 2.12 18.10 -7.73
CA ILE A 78 1.40 18.93 -8.70
C ILE A 78 2.41 19.76 -9.49
N PHE A 79 3.34 20.44 -8.83
CA PHE A 79 4.40 21.22 -9.48
C PHE A 79 5.32 20.37 -10.35
N GLU A 80 5.73 19.18 -9.91
CA GLU A 80 6.55 18.26 -10.72
C GLU A 80 5.80 17.79 -11.97
N LYS A 81 4.49 17.52 -11.85
CA LYS A 81 3.64 17.16 -12.99
C LYS A 81 3.48 18.33 -13.95
N GLU A 82 3.20 19.53 -13.44
CA GLU A 82 3.08 20.75 -14.24
C GLU A 82 4.42 21.14 -14.90
N ALA A 83 5.55 20.99 -14.23
CA ALA A 83 6.87 21.27 -14.78
C ALA A 83 7.23 20.29 -15.90
N ARG A 84 6.81 19.02 -15.77
CA ARG A 84 6.97 18.02 -16.82
C ARG A 84 6.08 18.28 -18.03
N GLU A 85 4.87 18.79 -17.81
CA GLU A 85 3.94 19.22 -18.86
C GLU A 85 4.44 20.51 -19.56
N ARG A 86 5.07 21.44 -18.83
CA ARG A 86 5.68 22.67 -19.39
C ARG A 86 6.97 22.41 -20.19
N GLY A 87 7.78 21.43 -19.81
CA GLY A 87 9.01 21.08 -20.53
C GLY A 87 8.80 20.50 -21.94
N GLU A 88 7.55 20.19 -22.31
CA GLU A 88 7.16 19.71 -23.65
C GLU A 88 6.48 20.81 -24.50
N MET A 89 6.31 22.03 -23.98
CA MET A 89 5.74 23.17 -24.71
C MET A 89 6.77 24.31 -24.77
N ASP A 90 7.27 24.58 -25.97
CA ASP A 90 8.08 25.76 -26.29
C ASP A 90 7.33 27.05 -25.87
N ASP A 91 8.11 28.02 -25.40
CA ASP A 91 7.68 29.34 -24.95
C ASP A 91 6.68 30.00 -25.91
N GLU A 92 5.41 30.13 -25.50
CA GLU A 92 4.56 31.32 -25.74
C GLU A 92 3.19 31.13 -25.04
N GLU A 93 2.76 32.19 -24.35
CA GLU A 93 1.51 32.34 -23.59
C GLU A 93 1.48 31.70 -22.19
N ALA A 94 1.46 32.55 -21.16
CA ALA A 94 0.92 32.19 -19.87
C ALA A 94 -0.60 32.05 -19.96
N PRO A 95 -1.20 30.89 -19.63
CA PRO A 95 -2.63 30.81 -19.43
C PRO A 95 -2.91 30.68 -17.93
N GLN A 96 -3.34 31.77 -17.30
CA GLN A 96 -4.33 31.66 -16.22
C GLN A 96 -5.65 31.23 -16.86
N ASN A 97 -5.79 29.94 -17.16
CA ASN A 97 -7.09 29.34 -17.48
C ASN A 97 -7.17 28.03 -16.71
N SER A 98 -8.16 27.92 -15.83
CA SER A 98 -8.44 26.69 -15.09
C SER A 98 -8.51 25.53 -16.08
N LYS A 99 -7.68 24.50 -15.86
CA LYS A 99 -7.58 23.27 -16.70
C LYS A 99 -8.94 22.60 -16.96
N PHE A 100 -9.96 22.94 -16.18
CA PHE A 100 -11.33 22.45 -16.27
C PHE A 100 -12.34 23.59 -16.38
N ASP A 101 -13.47 23.28 -17.01
CA ASP A 101 -14.66 24.13 -17.02
C ASP A 101 -15.07 24.50 -15.58
N PRO A 102 -15.36 25.78 -15.28
CA PRO A 102 -15.81 26.22 -13.95
C PRO A 102 -16.93 25.37 -13.35
N LYS A 103 -17.84 24.82 -14.17
CA LYS A 103 -18.92 23.95 -13.71
C LYS A 103 -18.41 22.60 -13.20
N ILE A 104 -17.39 22.04 -13.84
CA ILE A 104 -16.72 20.81 -13.37
C ILE A 104 -16.09 21.08 -12.00
N VAL A 105 -15.38 22.21 -11.89
CA VAL A 105 -14.75 22.64 -10.63
C VAL A 105 -15.78 22.79 -9.53
N GLU A 106 -16.90 23.47 -9.79
CA GLU A 106 -17.98 23.66 -8.81
C GLU A 106 -18.58 22.32 -8.35
N VAL A 107 -18.89 21.42 -9.29
CA VAL A 107 -19.47 20.10 -8.99
C VAL A 107 -18.54 19.27 -8.11
N TYR A 108 -17.27 19.10 -8.51
CA TYR A 108 -16.33 18.26 -7.75
C TYR A 108 -15.90 18.90 -6.42
N THR A 109 -15.85 20.24 -6.34
CA THR A 109 -15.68 20.95 -5.07
C THR A 109 -16.85 20.68 -4.12
N GLY A 110 -18.08 20.67 -4.65
CA GLY A 110 -19.28 20.29 -3.91
C GLY A 110 -19.22 18.84 -3.40
N VAL A 111 -18.76 17.91 -4.25
CA VAL A 111 -18.54 16.50 -3.88
C VAL A 111 -17.51 16.38 -2.75
N GLY A 112 -16.42 17.16 -2.78
CA GLY A 112 -15.41 17.17 -1.71
C GLY A 112 -15.99 17.53 -0.34
N LYS A 113 -16.88 18.53 -0.28
CA LYS A 113 -17.59 18.91 0.97
C LYS A 113 -18.46 17.78 1.52
N ILE A 114 -19.05 16.96 0.65
CA ILE A 114 -19.82 15.78 1.05
C ILE A 114 -18.89 14.71 1.63
N LEU A 115 -17.77 14.41 0.94
CA LEU A 115 -16.82 13.38 1.37
C LEU A 115 -16.13 13.70 2.70
N GLN A 116 -15.97 14.98 3.03
CA GLN A 116 -15.47 15.42 4.33
C GLN A 116 -16.37 14.96 5.50
N ARG A 117 -17.69 14.89 5.30
CA ARG A 117 -18.66 14.52 6.34
C ARG A 117 -19.28 13.13 6.14
N TYR A 118 -18.84 12.43 5.10
CA TYR A 118 -19.37 11.13 4.75
C TYR A 118 -19.08 10.10 5.86
N THR A 119 -20.06 9.24 6.13
CA THR A 119 -19.94 8.14 7.11
C THR A 119 -20.45 6.83 6.52
N SER A 120 -21.63 6.87 5.92
CA SER A 120 -22.32 5.71 5.33
C SER A 120 -23.21 6.15 4.16
N GLY A 121 -23.76 5.17 3.44
CA GLY A 121 -24.67 5.40 2.31
C GLY A 121 -24.01 5.26 0.94
N LYS A 122 -24.72 5.67 -0.12
CA LYS A 122 -24.20 5.62 -1.49
C LYS A 122 -23.27 6.80 -1.76
N LEU A 123 -22.15 6.55 -2.43
CA LEU A 123 -21.27 7.62 -2.93
C LEU A 123 -21.99 8.43 -4.02
N PRO A 124 -21.75 9.76 -4.12
CA PRO A 124 -22.32 10.58 -5.19
C PRO A 124 -22.03 10.02 -6.58
N LYS A 125 -23.01 10.04 -7.50
CA LYS A 125 -22.87 9.51 -8.88
C LYS A 125 -21.67 10.15 -9.60
N ALA A 126 -21.47 11.46 -9.42
CA ALA A 126 -20.30 12.18 -9.95
C ALA A 126 -18.96 11.63 -9.42
N PHE A 127 -18.91 11.15 -8.17
CA PHE A 127 -17.69 10.54 -7.63
C PHE A 127 -17.46 9.12 -8.19
N LYS A 128 -18.54 8.34 -8.35
CA LYS A 128 -18.47 6.96 -8.87
C LYS A 128 -17.88 6.89 -10.29
N VAL A 129 -18.06 7.93 -11.11
CA VAL A 129 -17.56 7.95 -12.49
C VAL A 129 -16.07 8.32 -12.60
N ILE A 130 -15.45 8.87 -11.56
CA ILE A 130 -14.05 9.34 -11.60
C ILE A 130 -13.07 8.29 -12.15
N PRO A 131 -13.10 7.00 -11.74
CA PRO A 131 -12.16 6.00 -12.24
C PRO A 131 -12.20 5.76 -13.76
N SER A 132 -13.31 6.11 -14.42
CA SER A 132 -13.46 5.96 -15.89
C SER A 132 -12.91 7.16 -16.67
N LEU A 133 -12.55 8.26 -15.99
CA LEU A 133 -12.06 9.47 -16.64
C LEU A 133 -10.57 9.34 -17.00
N SER A 134 -10.18 9.83 -18.17
CA SER A 134 -8.77 9.89 -18.58
C SER A 134 -7.93 10.75 -17.62
N TYR A 135 -8.52 11.83 -17.11
CA TYR A 135 -7.93 12.80 -16.19
C TYR A 135 -8.43 12.61 -14.74
N TRP A 136 -8.71 11.36 -14.34
CA TRP A 136 -9.28 11.02 -13.03
C TRP A 136 -8.52 11.62 -11.85
N GLU A 137 -7.18 11.67 -11.92
CA GLU A 137 -6.33 12.17 -10.84
C GLU A 137 -6.54 13.67 -10.62
N ASP A 138 -6.61 14.44 -11.70
CA ASP A 138 -6.81 15.89 -11.66
C ASP A 138 -8.22 16.23 -11.14
N ILE A 139 -9.22 15.42 -11.50
CA ILE A 139 -10.59 15.57 -10.98
C ILE A 139 -10.67 15.19 -9.51
N LEU A 140 -9.95 14.15 -9.10
CA LEU A 140 -9.90 13.75 -7.71
C LEU A 140 -9.32 14.86 -6.83
N TRP A 141 -8.34 15.61 -7.32
CA TRP A 141 -7.79 16.77 -6.61
C TRP A 141 -8.83 17.85 -6.29
N LEU A 142 -9.78 18.09 -7.19
CA LEU A 142 -10.85 19.08 -6.97
C LEU A 142 -11.75 18.73 -5.78
N THR A 143 -11.74 17.47 -5.34
CA THR A 143 -12.55 17.00 -4.20
C THR A 143 -11.84 17.12 -2.84
N SER A 144 -10.65 17.73 -2.78
CA SER A 144 -9.83 17.87 -1.57
C SER A 144 -9.65 16.56 -0.77
N PRO A 145 -8.97 15.55 -1.33
CA PRO A 145 -8.80 14.23 -0.69
C PRO A 145 -8.15 14.27 0.70
N GLU A 146 -7.35 15.30 0.98
CA GLU A 146 -6.72 15.53 2.28
C GLU A 146 -7.72 15.81 3.41
N LYS A 147 -8.94 16.27 3.07
CA LYS A 147 -10.00 16.58 4.04
C LYS A 147 -11.05 15.48 4.14
N TRP A 148 -10.89 14.38 3.41
CA TRP A 148 -11.87 13.31 3.44
C TRP A 148 -11.91 12.63 4.80
N SER A 149 -13.11 12.24 5.21
CA SER A 149 -13.30 11.38 6.36
C SER A 149 -12.63 10.00 6.14
N PRO A 150 -12.24 9.30 7.22
CA PRO A 150 -11.78 7.91 7.13
C PRO A 150 -12.75 6.98 6.40
N HIS A 151 -14.06 7.19 6.58
CA HIS A 151 -15.13 6.46 5.92
C HIS A 151 -15.13 6.68 4.40
N ALA A 152 -14.95 7.93 3.96
CA ALA A 152 -14.85 8.27 2.55
C ALA A 152 -13.61 7.63 1.92
N MET A 153 -12.47 7.67 2.60
CA MET A 153 -11.24 7.05 2.11
C MET A 153 -11.38 5.54 1.95
N ARG A 154 -12.07 4.84 2.87
CA ARG A 154 -12.41 3.41 2.73
C ARG A 154 -13.28 3.16 1.50
N ALA A 155 -14.37 3.91 1.35
CA ALA A 155 -15.31 3.75 0.26
C ALA A 155 -14.66 4.06 -1.11
N ALA A 156 -13.85 5.12 -1.18
CA ALA A 156 -13.03 5.45 -2.33
C ALA A 156 -12.02 4.35 -2.63
N THR A 157 -11.30 3.85 -1.63
CA THR A 157 -10.33 2.76 -1.83
C THR A 157 -10.98 1.51 -2.43
N ARG A 158 -12.19 1.15 -1.97
CA ARG A 158 -12.97 0.06 -2.58
C ARG A 158 -13.31 0.34 -4.04
N LEU A 159 -13.86 1.52 -4.34
CA LEU A 159 -14.24 1.92 -5.68
C LEU A 159 -13.04 1.94 -6.65
N PHE A 160 -11.96 2.59 -6.26
CA PHE A 160 -10.78 2.80 -7.10
C PHE A 160 -9.97 1.51 -7.25
N ALA A 161 -9.86 0.66 -6.22
CA ALA A 161 -9.18 -0.63 -6.35
C ALA A 161 -9.90 -1.57 -7.32
N SER A 162 -11.23 -1.57 -7.37
CA SER A 162 -11.98 -2.42 -8.31
C SER A 162 -11.92 -1.90 -9.75
N ASN A 163 -12.06 -0.58 -9.95
CA ASN A 163 -12.26 -0.01 -11.29
C ASN A 163 -10.96 0.41 -12.00
N LEU A 164 -9.90 0.77 -11.26
CA LEU A 164 -8.65 1.20 -11.88
C LEU A 164 -7.77 0.00 -12.28
N ASN A 165 -7.02 0.17 -13.37
CA ASN A 165 -5.93 -0.75 -13.71
C ASN A 165 -4.81 -0.70 -12.63
N PRO A 166 -3.91 -1.71 -12.55
CA PRO A 166 -2.88 -1.76 -11.51
C PRO A 166 -1.96 -0.53 -11.44
N LYS A 167 -1.66 0.11 -12.58
CA LYS A 167 -0.78 1.28 -12.64
C LYS A 167 -1.46 2.52 -12.06
N MET A 168 -2.73 2.73 -12.38
CA MET A 168 -3.53 3.83 -11.85
C MET A 168 -3.86 3.61 -10.37
N ALA A 169 -4.22 2.38 -9.98
CA ALA A 169 -4.44 2.02 -8.57
C ALA A 169 -3.18 2.22 -7.72
N GLN A 170 -1.99 1.90 -8.26
CA GLN A 170 -0.72 2.18 -7.59
C GLN A 170 -0.56 3.68 -7.30
N ARG A 171 -0.89 4.54 -8.27
CA ARG A 171 -0.85 6.00 -8.07
C ARG A 171 -1.84 6.43 -7.01
N PHE A 172 -3.08 5.92 -7.05
CA PHE A 172 -4.08 6.24 -6.04
C PHE A 172 -3.61 5.84 -4.63
N PHE A 173 -3.06 4.62 -4.49
CA PHE A 173 -2.56 4.12 -3.22
C PHE A 173 -1.37 4.93 -2.69
N ASN A 174 -0.47 5.36 -3.58
CA ASN A 174 0.71 6.12 -3.16
C ASN A 174 0.40 7.57 -2.79
N ILE A 175 -0.45 8.23 -3.58
CA ILE A 175 -0.66 9.68 -3.47
C ILE A 175 -1.73 10.02 -2.43
N PHE A 176 -2.81 9.22 -2.36
CA PHE A 176 -3.96 9.54 -1.52
C PHE A 176 -4.04 8.64 -0.29
N LEU A 177 -4.07 7.30 -0.48
CA LEU A 177 -4.29 6.38 0.63
C LEU A 177 -3.10 6.32 1.60
N LEU A 178 -1.88 6.13 1.09
CA LEU A 178 -0.67 6.03 1.90
C LEU A 178 -0.52 7.27 2.77
N GLU A 179 -0.64 8.44 2.17
CA GLU A 179 -0.41 9.68 2.91
C GLU A 179 -1.50 9.97 3.95
N HIS A 180 -2.77 9.67 3.65
CA HIS A 180 -3.86 9.79 4.64
C HIS A 180 -3.62 8.86 5.84
N VAL A 181 -3.25 7.61 5.58
CA VAL A 181 -2.87 6.62 6.62
C VAL A 181 -1.70 7.13 7.46
N ARG A 182 -0.66 7.64 6.82
CA ARG A 182 0.50 8.18 7.52
C ARG A 182 0.10 9.38 8.38
N GLN A 183 -0.73 10.28 7.87
CA GLN A 183 -1.17 11.48 8.59
C GLN A 183 -1.96 11.11 9.84
N ASP A 184 -2.93 10.22 9.71
CA ASP A 184 -3.72 9.73 10.84
C ASP A 184 -2.85 9.08 11.94
N ILE A 185 -1.88 8.25 11.56
CA ILE A 185 -0.93 7.65 12.52
C ILE A 185 -0.07 8.71 13.22
N HIS A 186 0.32 9.77 12.50
CA HIS A 186 1.15 10.82 13.08
C HIS A 186 0.40 11.64 14.12
N GLU A 187 -0.83 12.03 13.80
CA GLU A 187 -1.69 12.85 14.65
C GLU A 187 -2.22 12.05 15.85
N ASN A 188 -2.74 10.85 15.60
CA ASN A 188 -3.46 10.07 16.61
C ASN A 188 -2.59 9.04 17.33
N LYS A 189 -1.38 8.74 16.84
CA LYS A 189 -0.51 7.64 17.33
C LYS A 189 -1.14 6.24 17.25
N ARG A 190 -2.26 6.12 16.54
CA ARG A 190 -2.99 4.89 16.21
C ARG A 190 -3.74 5.11 14.91
N LEU A 191 -4.09 4.05 14.20
CA LEU A 191 -4.78 4.16 12.92
C LEU A 191 -6.29 3.97 13.11
N ASN A 192 -7.08 4.84 12.47
CA ASN A 192 -8.52 4.70 12.40
C ASN A 192 -8.92 3.38 11.71
N PHE A 193 -9.97 2.74 12.24
CA PHE A 193 -10.48 1.47 11.74
C PHE A 193 -10.85 1.49 10.26
N HIS A 194 -11.46 2.57 9.75
CA HIS A 194 -11.84 2.65 8.35
C HIS A 194 -10.62 2.77 7.42
N LEU A 195 -9.56 3.45 7.85
CA LEU A 195 -8.29 3.48 7.11
C LEU A 195 -7.58 2.12 7.15
N TYR A 196 -7.64 1.41 8.28
CA TYR A 196 -7.17 0.03 8.36
C TYR A 196 -7.91 -0.89 7.38
N MET A 197 -9.24 -0.75 7.31
CA MET A 197 -10.07 -1.48 6.36
C MET A 197 -9.81 -1.06 4.90
N ALA A 198 -9.48 0.21 4.66
CA ALA A 198 -9.05 0.68 3.36
C ALA A 198 -7.76 -0.03 2.91
N LEU A 199 -6.76 -0.15 3.80
CA LEU A 199 -5.53 -0.91 3.53
C LEU A 199 -5.82 -2.39 3.24
N LYS A 200 -6.71 -3.03 4.01
CA LYS A 200 -7.14 -4.42 3.75
C LYS A 200 -7.75 -4.55 2.36
N LYS A 201 -8.63 -3.64 1.94
CA LYS A 201 -9.23 -3.68 0.60
C LYS A 201 -8.22 -3.37 -0.51
N ALA A 202 -7.28 -2.45 -0.29
CA ALA A 202 -6.21 -2.16 -1.23
C ALA A 202 -5.33 -3.39 -1.54
N LEU A 203 -5.16 -4.29 -0.57
CA LEU A 203 -4.39 -5.53 -0.75
C LEU A 203 -4.99 -6.51 -1.79
N TYR A 204 -6.27 -6.37 -2.14
CA TYR A 204 -6.90 -7.17 -3.21
C TYR A 204 -6.32 -6.88 -4.59
N LYS A 205 -5.49 -5.83 -4.72
CA LYS A 205 -4.63 -5.61 -5.89
C LYS A 205 -3.15 -5.57 -5.47
N PRO A 206 -2.52 -6.74 -5.20
CA PRO A 206 -1.22 -6.81 -4.53
C PRO A 206 -0.09 -6.07 -5.25
N GLN A 207 -0.05 -6.14 -6.59
CA GLN A 207 0.95 -5.42 -7.38
C GLN A 207 0.91 -3.91 -7.14
N ALA A 208 -0.29 -3.34 -7.10
CA ALA A 208 -0.50 -1.92 -6.84
C ALA A 208 -0.19 -1.59 -5.37
N PHE A 209 -0.61 -2.44 -4.44
CA PHE A 209 -0.34 -2.25 -3.01
C PHE A 209 1.16 -2.22 -2.70
N PHE A 210 1.93 -3.21 -3.16
CA PHE A 210 3.37 -3.25 -2.87
C PHE A 210 4.13 -2.07 -3.48
N LYS A 211 3.83 -1.71 -4.74
CA LYS A 211 4.50 -0.61 -5.43
C LYS A 211 3.99 0.77 -5.03
N GLY A 212 2.80 0.87 -4.45
CA GLY A 212 2.18 2.13 -4.04
C GLY A 212 2.35 2.45 -2.57
N ILE A 213 2.43 1.43 -1.72
CA ILE A 213 2.45 1.57 -0.25
C ILE A 213 3.78 1.07 0.31
N ILE A 214 4.06 -0.24 0.24
CA ILE A 214 5.20 -0.85 0.95
C ILE A 214 6.54 -0.33 0.45
N ILE A 215 6.78 -0.39 -0.87
CA ILE A 215 8.06 0.02 -1.46
C ILE A 215 8.30 1.52 -1.25
N PRO A 216 7.36 2.43 -1.59
CA PRO A 216 7.56 3.86 -1.35
C PRO A 216 7.77 4.22 0.12
N LEU A 217 7.06 3.55 1.04
CA LEU A 217 7.23 3.78 2.48
C LEU A 217 8.63 3.35 2.97
N CYS A 218 9.21 2.30 2.39
CA CYS A 218 10.59 1.92 2.71
C CYS A 218 11.62 2.84 2.04
N GLU A 219 11.36 3.25 0.79
CA GLU A 219 12.24 4.12 0.00
C GLU A 219 12.32 5.55 0.57
N SER A 220 11.26 6.04 1.22
CA SER A 220 11.26 7.37 1.84
C SER A 220 12.20 7.47 3.05
N ARG A 221 12.63 6.33 3.62
CA ARG A 221 13.50 6.20 4.81
C ARG A 221 13.00 6.90 6.07
N ASN A 222 11.83 7.52 6.04
CA ASN A 222 11.17 8.16 7.17
C ASN A 222 9.97 7.35 7.70
N CYS A 223 9.95 6.04 7.42
CA CYS A 223 8.97 5.12 7.97
C CYS A 223 9.26 4.87 9.45
N THR A 224 8.32 5.25 10.29
CA THR A 224 8.37 4.95 11.73
C THR A 224 8.06 3.49 12.00
N LEU A 225 8.46 2.98 13.16
CA LEU A 225 8.12 1.63 13.61
C LEU A 225 6.62 1.41 13.72
N ARG A 226 5.89 2.42 14.22
CA ARG A 226 4.44 2.36 14.36
C ARG A 226 3.73 2.25 13.00
N GLU A 227 4.15 3.03 12.00
CA GLU A 227 3.65 2.89 10.62
C GLU A 227 3.91 1.47 10.08
N ALA A 228 5.14 0.98 10.23
CA ALA A 228 5.53 -0.35 9.77
C ALA A 228 4.75 -1.47 10.49
N ALA A 229 4.49 -1.31 11.79
CA ALA A 229 3.80 -2.29 12.61
C ALA A 229 2.33 -2.41 12.22
N ILE A 230 1.65 -1.27 12.07
CA ILE A 230 0.25 -1.22 11.68
C ILE A 230 0.06 -1.79 10.26
N ILE A 231 0.84 -1.30 9.28
CA ILE A 231 0.74 -1.76 7.89
C ILE A 231 1.19 -3.23 7.77
N GLY A 232 2.21 -3.63 8.53
CA GLY A 232 2.68 -5.01 8.62
C GLY A 232 1.61 -5.95 9.15
N SER A 233 0.78 -5.50 10.10
CA SER A 233 -0.36 -6.29 10.60
C SER A 233 -1.44 -6.52 9.54
N VAL A 234 -1.70 -5.55 8.66
CA VAL A 234 -2.62 -5.73 7.53
C VAL A 234 -2.06 -6.82 6.60
N LEU A 235 -0.78 -6.73 6.28
CA LEU A 235 -0.10 -7.66 5.40
C LEU A 235 -0.05 -9.08 5.98
N SER A 236 0.11 -9.23 7.31
CA SER A 236 0.10 -10.55 7.96
C SER A 236 -1.27 -11.23 7.91
N LYS A 237 -2.37 -10.46 7.96
CA LYS A 237 -3.75 -10.97 7.98
C LYS A 237 -4.31 -11.33 6.61
N VAL A 238 -3.99 -10.56 5.57
CA VAL A 238 -4.56 -10.81 4.23
C VAL A 238 -3.66 -11.77 3.44
N SER A 239 -4.26 -12.73 2.75
CA SER A 239 -3.52 -13.66 1.87
C SER A 239 -3.04 -12.95 0.61
N VAL A 240 -1.79 -13.19 0.21
CA VAL A 240 -1.14 -12.53 -0.94
C VAL A 240 -0.52 -13.57 -1.87
N PRO A 241 -0.63 -13.44 -3.19
CA PRO A 241 0.04 -14.33 -4.13
C PRO A 241 1.58 -14.30 -3.97
N VAL A 242 2.18 -15.48 -3.94
CA VAL A 242 3.62 -15.70 -3.69
C VAL A 242 4.51 -14.86 -4.61
N ILE A 243 4.14 -14.74 -5.89
CA ILE A 243 4.94 -14.02 -6.89
C ILE A 243 5.14 -12.54 -6.53
N HIS A 244 4.11 -11.90 -5.97
CA HIS A 244 4.19 -10.51 -5.55
C HIS A 244 5.01 -10.36 -4.27
N SER A 245 4.83 -11.27 -3.30
CA SER A 245 5.64 -11.31 -2.08
C SER A 245 7.12 -11.54 -2.38
N ALA A 246 7.45 -12.47 -3.29
CA ALA A 246 8.81 -12.78 -3.71
C ALA A 246 9.48 -11.57 -4.40
N ALA A 247 8.77 -10.91 -5.33
CA ALA A 247 9.29 -9.72 -6.00
C ALA A 247 9.53 -8.57 -5.02
N THR A 248 8.61 -8.34 -4.07
CA THR A 248 8.78 -7.31 -3.04
C THR A 248 9.93 -7.65 -2.09
N LEU A 249 10.07 -8.90 -1.64
CA LEU A 249 11.19 -9.33 -0.80
C LEU A 249 12.53 -9.06 -1.47
N MET A 250 12.66 -9.36 -2.77
CA MET A 250 13.89 -9.08 -3.53
C MET A 250 14.19 -7.57 -3.62
N LYS A 251 13.16 -6.73 -3.77
CA LYS A 251 13.32 -5.28 -3.82
C LYS A 251 13.69 -4.73 -2.44
N LEU A 252 13.03 -5.18 -1.37
CA LEU A 252 13.32 -4.83 0.02
C LEU A 252 14.74 -5.25 0.45
N SER A 253 15.18 -6.46 0.09
CA SER A 253 16.52 -6.96 0.40
C SER A 253 17.64 -6.16 -0.26
N SER A 254 17.35 -5.58 -1.44
CA SER A 254 18.32 -4.75 -2.18
C SER A 254 18.46 -3.33 -1.63
N MET A 255 17.44 -2.81 -0.95
CA MET A 255 17.43 -1.45 -0.40
C MET A 255 18.40 -1.27 0.77
N GLU A 256 18.69 0.00 1.09
CA GLU A 256 19.31 0.35 2.36
C GLU A 256 18.43 -0.07 3.54
N TYR A 257 19.09 -0.40 4.63
CA TYR A 257 18.41 -0.90 5.81
C TYR A 257 17.69 0.21 6.55
N SER A 258 16.44 -0.06 6.92
CA SER A 258 15.62 0.76 7.81
C SER A 258 14.75 -0.15 8.68
N GLY A 259 14.21 0.38 9.78
CA GLY A 259 13.32 -0.38 10.66
C GLY A 259 12.09 -0.93 9.95
N GLY A 260 11.47 -0.11 9.10
CA GLY A 260 10.33 -0.52 8.26
C GLY A 260 10.68 -1.67 7.32
N ASN A 261 11.85 -1.61 6.68
CA ASN A 261 12.32 -2.66 5.77
C ASN A 261 12.44 -4.01 6.50
N SER A 262 13.11 -4.04 7.65
CA SER A 262 13.26 -5.25 8.49
C SER A 262 11.92 -5.87 8.90
N MET A 263 10.98 -5.02 9.30
CA MET A 263 9.66 -5.44 9.73
C MET A 263 8.84 -6.06 8.60
N PHE A 264 8.81 -5.44 7.41
CA PHE A 264 8.11 -6.00 6.26
C PHE A 264 8.75 -7.27 5.73
N ILE A 265 10.08 -7.37 5.72
CA ILE A 265 10.78 -8.63 5.41
C ILE A 265 10.32 -9.74 6.37
N ARG A 266 10.36 -9.49 7.69
CA ARG A 266 9.92 -10.48 8.70
C ARG A 266 8.47 -10.91 8.48
N VAL A 267 7.56 -9.96 8.25
CA VAL A 267 6.13 -10.26 7.99
C VAL A 267 5.96 -11.13 6.75
N LEU A 268 6.66 -10.82 5.64
CA LEU A 268 6.58 -11.59 4.41
C LEU A 268 7.21 -12.98 4.55
N LEU A 269 8.31 -13.13 5.31
CA LEU A 269 8.89 -14.45 5.58
C LEU A 269 7.97 -15.32 6.45
N ASN A 270 7.25 -14.71 7.40
CA ASN A 270 6.24 -15.39 8.23
C ASN A 270 5.02 -15.91 7.46
N LYS A 271 4.83 -15.48 6.20
CA LYS A 271 3.85 -16.11 5.29
C LYS A 271 4.25 -17.52 4.86
N LYS A 272 5.51 -17.93 5.08
CA LYS A 272 6.03 -19.29 4.84
C LYS A 272 5.84 -19.80 3.41
N TYR A 273 5.81 -18.90 2.43
CA TYR A 273 5.74 -19.27 1.03
C TYR A 273 6.99 -20.01 0.55
N SER A 274 6.83 -20.76 -0.55
CA SER A 274 7.96 -21.34 -1.27
C SER A 274 8.60 -20.25 -2.14
N LEU A 275 9.78 -19.76 -1.76
CA LEU A 275 10.44 -18.65 -2.47
C LEU A 275 11.39 -19.17 -3.57
N PRO A 276 11.54 -18.45 -4.69
CA PRO A 276 12.59 -18.75 -5.66
C PRO A 276 13.98 -18.65 -5.03
N THR A 277 14.89 -19.56 -5.40
CA THR A 277 16.28 -19.61 -4.88
C THR A 277 17.03 -18.30 -5.04
N ARG A 278 16.75 -17.54 -6.10
CA ARG A 278 17.28 -16.18 -6.30
C ARG A 278 16.89 -15.24 -5.16
N VAL A 279 15.63 -15.25 -4.72
CA VAL A 279 15.15 -14.40 -3.61
C VAL A 279 15.83 -14.80 -2.30
N ILE A 280 16.01 -16.11 -2.06
CA ILE A 280 16.70 -16.64 -0.88
C ILE A 280 18.18 -16.21 -0.87
N SER A 281 18.82 -16.21 -2.04
CA SER A 281 20.21 -15.75 -2.20
C SER A 281 20.33 -14.24 -1.93
N GLU A 282 19.42 -13.42 -2.48
CA GLU A 282 19.39 -11.97 -2.22
C GLU A 282 19.11 -11.64 -0.75
N LEU A 283 18.21 -12.37 -0.10
CA LEU A 283 17.98 -12.23 1.35
C LEU A 283 19.22 -12.63 2.17
N SER A 284 19.90 -13.71 1.78
CA SER A 284 21.15 -14.12 2.42
C SER A 284 22.19 -13.01 2.31
N GLN A 285 22.36 -12.43 1.12
CA GLN A 285 23.27 -11.31 0.89
C GLN A 285 22.86 -10.07 1.69
N HIS A 286 21.56 -9.78 1.78
CA HIS A 286 21.05 -8.68 2.61
C HIS A 286 21.53 -8.80 4.06
N TYR A 287 21.38 -9.96 4.70
CA TYR A 287 21.88 -10.16 6.07
C TYR A 287 23.41 -10.13 6.17
N LEU A 288 24.12 -10.67 5.17
CA LEU A 288 25.59 -10.70 5.18
C LEU A 288 26.22 -9.30 5.09
N ARG A 289 25.53 -8.31 4.52
CA ARG A 289 25.99 -6.89 4.48
C ARG A 289 26.23 -6.32 5.88
N PHE A 290 25.55 -6.82 6.91
CA PHE A 290 25.73 -6.34 8.29
C PHE A 290 26.97 -6.90 8.98
N THR A 291 27.71 -7.83 8.36
CA THR A 291 28.93 -8.40 8.97
C THR A 291 29.97 -7.31 9.27
N SER A 292 30.04 -6.27 8.44
CA SER A 292 30.92 -5.11 8.63
C SER A 292 30.25 -3.93 9.34
N ASP A 293 28.96 -4.04 9.69
CA ASP A 293 28.24 -2.98 10.40
C ASP A 293 28.58 -3.04 11.90
N THR A 294 28.94 -1.90 12.48
CA THR A 294 29.31 -1.77 13.90
C THR A 294 28.14 -1.28 14.76
N ARG A 295 27.03 -0.86 14.15
CA ARG A 295 25.84 -0.39 14.87
C ARG A 295 25.18 -1.56 15.59
N LYS A 296 24.58 -1.28 16.75
CA LYS A 296 23.73 -2.23 17.46
C LYS A 296 22.49 -2.54 16.61
N LEU A 297 22.32 -3.79 16.21
CA LEU A 297 21.15 -4.21 15.46
C LEU A 297 19.94 -4.42 16.40
N PRO A 298 18.72 -4.07 15.96
CA PRO A 298 17.50 -4.26 16.76
C PRO A 298 17.14 -5.75 16.88
N VAL A 299 16.37 -6.09 17.91
CA VAL A 299 15.82 -7.44 18.14
C VAL A 299 14.99 -7.88 16.92
N LEU A 300 14.25 -6.96 16.29
CA LEU A 300 13.51 -7.23 15.05
C LEU A 300 14.39 -7.78 13.92
N TRP A 301 15.63 -7.33 13.80
CA TRP A 301 16.58 -7.85 12.80
C TRP A 301 16.94 -9.30 13.09
N HIS A 302 17.26 -9.61 14.35
CA HIS A 302 17.58 -10.98 14.78
C HIS A 302 16.39 -11.92 14.59
N GLN A 303 15.16 -11.47 14.91
CA GLN A 303 13.95 -12.24 14.69
C GLN A 303 13.69 -12.48 13.20
N SER A 304 13.92 -11.48 12.35
CA SER A 304 13.83 -11.61 10.89
C SER A 304 14.79 -12.69 10.36
N LEU A 305 16.05 -12.65 10.79
CA LEU A 305 17.05 -13.67 10.44
C LEU A 305 16.70 -15.07 10.97
N LEU A 306 16.12 -15.17 12.18
CA LEU A 306 15.66 -16.44 12.72
C LEU A 306 14.53 -17.05 11.88
N VAL A 307 13.52 -16.27 11.50
CA VAL A 307 12.44 -16.77 10.64
C VAL A 307 12.99 -17.22 9.28
N PHE A 308 13.95 -16.47 8.72
CA PHE A 308 14.65 -16.86 7.50
C PHE A 308 15.36 -18.22 7.64
N ALA A 309 16.14 -18.40 8.71
CA ALA A 309 16.86 -19.64 8.99
C ALA A 309 15.90 -20.83 9.22
N GLN A 310 14.88 -20.67 10.06
CA GLN A 310 13.89 -21.72 10.35
C GLN A 310 13.20 -22.24 9.09
N ARG A 311 12.85 -21.33 8.16
CA ARG A 311 12.05 -21.69 7.00
C ARG A 311 12.88 -22.14 5.81
N TYR A 312 14.00 -21.48 5.54
CA TYR A 312 14.75 -21.62 4.28
C TYR A 312 16.12 -22.28 4.46
N LYS A 313 16.45 -22.82 5.64
CA LYS A 313 17.75 -23.49 5.91
C LYS A 313 18.19 -24.48 4.83
N ASN A 314 17.28 -25.21 4.19
CA ASN A 314 17.64 -26.20 3.17
C ASN A 314 17.97 -25.57 1.81
N ASP A 315 17.46 -24.37 1.55
CA ASP A 315 17.57 -23.68 0.27
C ASP A 315 18.69 -22.61 0.27
N ILE A 316 19.27 -22.31 1.44
CA ILE A 316 20.38 -21.36 1.56
C ILE A 316 21.66 -22.00 0.99
N PRO A 317 22.33 -21.35 0.01
CA PRO A 317 23.62 -21.82 -0.52
C PRO A 317 24.66 -22.02 0.58
N LYS A 318 25.44 -23.11 0.50
CA LYS A 318 26.47 -23.46 1.50
C LYS A 318 27.47 -22.32 1.76
N GLN A 319 27.86 -21.60 0.70
CA GLN A 319 28.74 -20.43 0.82
C GLN A 319 28.13 -19.33 1.71
N HIS A 320 26.84 -19.06 1.57
CA HIS A 320 26.15 -18.07 2.40
C HIS A 320 25.97 -18.56 3.83
N LYS A 321 25.66 -19.84 4.05
CA LYS A 321 25.64 -20.43 5.40
C LYS A 321 26.98 -20.25 6.10
N GLU A 322 28.09 -20.61 5.46
CA GLU A 322 29.42 -20.45 6.06
C GLU A 322 29.75 -18.99 6.36
N ALA A 323 29.36 -18.07 5.48
CA ALA A 323 29.53 -16.63 5.68
C ALA A 323 28.66 -16.05 6.81
N MET A 324 27.58 -16.72 7.23
CA MET A 324 26.78 -16.29 8.38
C MET A 324 27.46 -16.58 9.72
N LYS A 325 28.48 -17.44 9.80
CA LYS A 325 29.23 -17.70 11.04
C LYS A 325 29.87 -16.43 11.63
N PRO A 326 30.66 -15.62 10.89
CA PRO A 326 31.19 -14.37 11.40
C PRO A 326 30.09 -13.35 11.70
N LEU A 327 29.02 -13.29 10.90
CA LEU A 327 27.86 -12.41 11.16
C LEU A 327 27.26 -12.65 12.56
N LEU A 328 27.00 -13.91 12.91
CA LEU A 328 26.41 -14.29 14.20
C LEU A 328 27.37 -14.11 15.39
N LYS A 329 28.68 -13.99 15.13
CA LYS A 329 29.66 -13.63 16.16
C LYS A 329 29.71 -12.12 16.38
N GLN A 330 29.66 -11.35 15.30
CA GLN A 330 29.67 -9.88 15.34
C GLN A 330 28.40 -9.35 16.00
N HIS A 331 27.24 -9.84 15.54
CA HIS A 331 25.92 -9.41 16.01
C HIS A 331 25.28 -10.54 16.81
N PHE A 332 25.66 -10.64 18.08
CA PHE A 332 25.19 -11.69 18.99
C PHE A 332 24.02 -11.21 19.86
N HIS A 333 22.92 -11.95 19.81
CA HIS A 333 21.76 -11.80 20.71
C HIS A 333 21.65 -13.03 21.61
N HIS A 334 21.61 -12.81 22.93
CA HIS A 334 21.69 -13.87 23.95
C HIS A 334 20.64 -14.99 23.82
N GLN A 335 19.37 -14.67 23.53
CA GLN A 335 18.32 -15.68 23.31
C GLN A 335 18.21 -16.17 21.85
N ILE A 336 18.29 -15.28 20.86
CA ILE A 336 17.93 -15.59 19.47
C ILE A 336 19.09 -16.21 18.68
N THR A 337 20.33 -15.74 18.91
CA THR A 337 21.48 -16.21 18.13
C THR A 337 21.79 -17.70 18.33
N PRO A 338 21.67 -18.28 19.55
CA PRO A 338 21.76 -19.73 19.73
C PRO A 338 20.74 -20.51 18.89
N GLU A 339 19.50 -20.03 18.80
CA GLU A 339 18.44 -20.63 18.00
C GLU A 339 18.77 -20.57 16.50
N ILE A 340 19.25 -19.42 16.00
CA ILE A 340 19.68 -19.29 14.59
C ILE A 340 20.80 -20.28 14.28
N ARG A 341 21.80 -20.39 15.17
CA ARG A 341 22.91 -21.35 14.99
C ARG A 341 22.41 -22.79 14.97
N ARG A 342 21.47 -23.14 15.84
CA ARG A 342 20.84 -24.46 15.85
C ARG A 342 20.17 -24.74 14.50
N GLU A 343 19.35 -23.82 14.00
CA GLU A 343 18.63 -24.03 12.74
C GLU A 343 19.55 -24.12 11.51
N LEU A 344 20.66 -23.37 11.48
CA LEU A 344 21.54 -23.34 10.31
C LEU A 344 22.58 -24.47 10.26
N TYR A 345 23.06 -24.94 11.42
CA TYR A 345 24.24 -25.82 11.50
C TYR A 345 24.02 -27.12 12.27
N ASN A 346 22.96 -27.24 13.07
CA ASN A 346 22.61 -28.54 13.64
C ASN A 346 21.72 -29.24 12.61
N GLU A 347 22.34 -30.07 11.78
CA GLU A 347 21.62 -31.07 11.00
C GLU A 347 21.14 -32.17 11.95
N MET A 348 19.85 -32.51 11.88
CA MET A 348 19.34 -33.82 12.32
C MET A 348 19.69 -34.85 11.27
#